data_AF-A0A831TC43-F1
#
_entry.id   AF-A0A831TC43-F1
#
_cell.length_a   1.000
_cell.length_b   1.000
_cell.length_c   1.000
_cell.angle_alpha   90.00
_cell.angle_beta   90.00
_cell.angle_gamma   90.00
#
_symmetry.space_group_name_H-M   'P 1'
#
loop_
_entity.id
_entity.type
_entity.pdbx_description
1 polymer ?
#
loop_
_entity_poly.entity_id
_entity_poly.type
_entity_poly.pdbx_seq_one_letter_code
_entity_poly.pdbx_strand_id
1 'polypeptide(L)' 'MKLRNDHHMMTMFTSTDGIGWTRFPSTMEVSGFNHNTFGEFIGLRLGIYAAGNGEAEFSRFRYRRIEE' A
#
# COMPACT_ATOMS: atom_id res chain seq x y z
N MET A 1 0.72 6.25 -7.29
CA MET A 1 0.32 4.96 -6.70
C MET A 1 -0.65 5.18 -5.56
N LYS A 2 -1.59 4.28 -5.34
CA LYS A 2 -2.56 4.32 -4.24
C LYS A 2 -2.77 2.91 -3.71
N LEU A 3 -2.86 2.79 -2.39
CA LEU A 3 -3.16 1.56 -1.68
C LEU A 3 -4.49 1.74 -0.94
N ARG A 4 -5.38 0.74 -1.05
CA ARG A 4 -6.62 0.66 -0.27
C ARG A 4 -6.58 -0.64 0.51
N ASN A 5 -6.52 -0.55 1.84
CA ASN A 5 -6.68 -1.69 2.73
C ASN A 5 -8.09 -1.68 3.29
N ASP A 6 -8.92 -2.62 2.85
CA ASP A 6 -10.31 -2.76 3.27
C ASP A 6 -10.47 -4.15 3.92
N HIS A 7 -10.61 -4.19 5.26
CA HIS A 7 -10.73 -5.44 6.02
C HIS A 7 -9.69 -6.51 5.62
N HIS A 8 -8.40 -6.15 5.62
CA HIS A 8 -7.27 -7.02 5.23
C HIS A 8 -7.16 -7.37 3.75
N MET A 9 -8.03 -6.82 2.90
CA MET A 9 -7.89 -6.91 1.46
C MET A 9 -7.19 -5.65 0.94
N MET A 10 -5.92 -5.80 0.59
CA MET A 10 -5.10 -4.74 0.02
C MET A 10 -5.26 -4.71 -1.51
N THR A 11 -5.79 -3.60 -2.03
CA THR A 11 -5.88 -3.32 -3.46
C THR A 11 -4.95 -2.19 -3.85
N MET A 12 -4.22 -2.37 -4.94
CA MET A 12 -3.28 -1.39 -5.47
C MET A 12 -3.84 -0.72 -6.73
N PHE A 13 -3.53 0.56 -6.89
CA PHE A 13 -3.88 1.34 -8.07
C PHE A 13 -2.69 2.16 -8.57
N THR A 14 -2.54 2.23 -9.89
CA THR A 14 -1.56 3.06 -10.58
C THR A 14 -2.26 4.17 -11.37
N SER A 15 -1.56 5.27 -11.59
CA SER A 15 -2.05 6.44 -12.29
C SER A 15 -0.86 7.24 -12.79
N THR A 16 -0.95 7.78 -14.00
CA THR A 16 0.06 8.67 -14.62
C THR A 16 -0.29 10.14 -14.47
N ASP A 17 -1.57 10.47 -14.23
CA ASP A 17 -2.10 11.84 -14.15
C ASP A 17 -2.61 12.23 -12.75
N GLY A 18 -2.76 11.25 -11.85
CA GLY A 18 -3.37 11.42 -10.52
C GLY A 18 -4.91 11.47 -10.52
N ILE A 19 -5.55 11.41 -11.68
CA ILE A 19 -7.01 11.54 -11.88
C ILE A 19 -7.60 10.18 -12.25
N GLY A 20 -7.10 9.56 -13.33
CA GLY A 20 -7.48 8.22 -13.75
C GLY A 20 -6.71 7.17 -12.97
N TRP A 21 -7.41 6.20 -12.38
CA TRP A 21 -6.79 5.14 -11.58
C TRP A 21 -7.07 3.76 -12.17
N THR A 22 -6.01 3.06 -12.54
CA THR A 22 -6.07 1.66 -13.01
C THR A 22 -5.83 0.73 -11.84
N ARG A 23 -6.76 -0.20 -11.61
CA ARG A 23 -6.64 -1.23 -10.58
C ARG A 23 -5.63 -2.29 -11.01
N PHE A 24 -4.72 -2.66 -10.11
CA PHE A 24 -3.87 -3.82 -10.31
C PHE A 24 -4.74 -5.10 -10.25
N PRO A 25 -4.55 -6.09 -11.16
CA PRO A 25 -5.48 -7.22 -11.28
C PRO A 25 -5.63 -8.04 -10.00
N SER A 26 -4.53 -8.19 -9.25
CA SER A 26 -4.49 -8.98 -8.02
C SER A 26 -4.74 -8.13 -6.77
N THR A 27 -5.44 -8.72 -5.80
CA THR A 27 -5.51 -8.22 -4.42
C THR A 27 -4.62 -9.06 -3.52
N MET A 28 -4.09 -8.45 -2.47
CA MET A 28 -3.31 -9.14 -1.45
C MET A 28 -4.14 -9.28 -0.18
N GLU A 29 -4.25 -10.50 0.33
CA GLU A 29 -4.77 -10.78 1.67
C GLU A 29 -3.65 -10.51 2.67
N VAL A 30 -3.87 -9.65 3.66
CA VAL A 30 -2.82 -9.16 4.57
C VAL A 30 -3.09 -9.45 6.06
N SER A 31 -4.11 -10.24 6.40
CA SER A 31 -4.37 -10.63 7.80
C SER A 31 -3.23 -11.48 8.38
N GLY A 32 -2.46 -12.15 7.52
CA GLY A 32 -1.25 -12.88 7.91
C GLY A 32 -0.13 -12.01 8.51
N PHE A 33 -0.15 -10.69 8.29
CA PHE A 33 0.80 -9.75 8.90
C PHE A 33 0.36 -9.25 10.29
N ASN A 34 -0.68 -9.85 10.85
CA ASN A 34 -1.09 -9.62 12.23
C ASN A 34 -0.17 -10.39 13.19
N HIS A 35 0.09 -9.82 14.37
CA HIS A 35 0.97 -10.38 15.40
C HIS A 35 0.67 -11.81 15.82
N ASN A 36 -0.58 -12.25 15.66
CA ASN A 36 -1.02 -13.60 16.02
C ASN A 36 -0.80 -14.65 14.92
N THR A 37 -0.36 -14.25 13.72
CA THR A 37 -0.23 -15.16 12.57
C THR A 37 1.23 -15.51 12.23
N PHE A 38 2.16 -14.55 12.31
CA PHE A 38 3.59 -14.79 12.15
C PHE A 38 4.35 -14.10 13.30
N GLY A 39 4.91 -14.89 14.23
CA GLY A 39 5.46 -14.46 15.53
C GLY A 39 6.02 -13.04 15.61
N GLU A 40 7.09 -12.71 14.88
CA GLU A 40 7.79 -11.41 15.01
C GLU A 40 7.13 -10.22 14.29
N PHE A 41 5.99 -10.41 13.61
CA PHE A 41 5.30 -9.31 12.93
C PHE A 41 4.53 -8.46 13.94
N ILE A 42 5.06 -7.29 14.27
CA ILE A 42 4.43 -6.36 15.22
C ILE A 42 3.17 -5.69 14.62
N GLY A 43 3.07 -5.62 13.29
CA GLY A 43 1.91 -5.12 12.57
C GLY A 43 2.21 -4.55 11.19
N LEU A 44 1.18 -4.43 10.37
CA LEU A 44 1.28 -3.89 9.01
C LEU A 44 1.50 -2.37 9.03
N ARG A 45 2.58 -1.90 8.39
CA ARG A 45 2.90 -0.46 8.25
C ARG A 45 3.03 -0.09 6.78
N LEU A 46 2.72 1.16 6.47
CA LEU A 46 2.98 1.73 5.14
C LEU A 46 4.43 2.20 5.06
N GLY A 47 5.09 1.87 3.96
CA GLY A 47 6.44 2.31 3.64
C GLY A 47 6.57 2.66 2.17
N ILE A 48 7.47 3.59 1.89
CA ILE A 48 7.94 3.89 0.53
C ILE A 48 9.40 3.46 0.49
N TYR A 49 9.79 2.74 -0.56
CA TYR A 49 11.13 2.22 -0.72
C TYR A 49 11.63 2.51 -2.14
N ALA A 50 12.89 2.95 -2.24
CA ALA A 50 13.63 3.11 -3.48
C ALA A 50 15.02 2.50 -3.30
N ALA A 51 15.55 1.88 -4.34
CA ALA A 51 16.88 1.29 -4.35
C ALA A 51 17.52 1.41 -5.73
N GLY A 52 18.85 1.55 -5.77
CA GLY A 52 19.64 1.73 -6.99
C GLY A 52 20.66 2.86 -6.84
N ASN A 53 21.39 3.15 -7.92
CA ASN A 53 22.43 4.19 -7.95
C ASN A 53 21.93 5.57 -8.41
N GLY A 54 20.62 5.72 -8.64
CA GLY A 54 19.99 6.97 -9.07
C GLY A 54 19.25 7.67 -7.95
N GLU A 55 18.57 8.76 -8.30
CA GLU A 55 17.73 9.53 -7.39
C GLU A 55 16.24 9.24 -7.61
N ALA A 56 15.46 9.27 -6.52
CA ALA A 56 14.02 9.11 -6.56
C ALA A 56 13.36 10.17 -5.68
N GLU A 57 12.44 10.93 -6.26
CA GLU A 57 11.64 11.91 -5.53
C GLU A 57 10.22 11.37 -5.28
N PHE A 58 9.79 11.45 -4.03
CA PHE A 58 8.42 11.16 -3.63
C PHE A 58 7.76 12.42 -3.08
N SER A 59 6.65 12.84 -3.68
CA SER A 59 5.90 14.00 -3.24
C SER A 59 4.43 13.64 -2.99
N ARG A 60 3.74 14.49 -2.22
CA ARG A 60 2.28 14.40 -1.99
C ARG A 60 1.82 13.07 -1.35
N PHE A 61 2.61 12.53 -0.42
CA PHE A 61 2.18 11.38 0.40
C PHE A 61 0.93 11.73 1.22
N ARG A 62 -0.09 10.89 1.16
CA ARG A 62 -1.34 11.04 1.91
C ARG A 62 -1.74 9.69 2.50
N TYR A 63 -1.99 9.69 3.81
CA TYR A 63 -2.57 8.56 4.52
C TYR A 63 -3.90 9.01 5.14
N ARG A 64 -4.97 8.26 4.85
CA ARG A 64 -6.31 8.54 5.35
C ARG A 64 -7.05 7.24 5.64
N ARG A 65 -7.97 7.31 6.60
CA ARG A 65 -8.97 6.26 6.82
C ARG A 65 -9.88 6.14 5.58
N ILE A 66 -10.40 4.94 5.34
CA ILE A 66 -11.49 4.73 4.38
C ILE A 66 -12.79 5.22 5.04
N GLU A 67 -13.48 6.14 4.40
CA GLU A 67 -14.83 6.56 4.79
C GLU A 67 -15.82 5.41 4.48
N GLU A 68 -16.79 5.20 5.37
CA GLU A 68 -17.86 4.20 5.21
C GLU A 68 -18.81 4.56 4.06
#